data_AF-A0A1R3X759-F1
#
_entry.id   AF-A0A1R3X759-F1
#
_cell.length_a   1.000
_cell.length_b   1.000
_cell.length_c   1.000
_cell.angle_alpha   90.00
_cell.angle_beta   90.00
_cell.angle_gamma   90.00
#
_symmetry.space_group_name_H-M   'P 1'
#
loop_
_entity.id
_entity.type
_entity.pdbx_description
1 polymer ?
#
loop_
_entity_poly.entity_id
_entity_poly.type
_entity_poly.pdbx_seq_one_letter_code
_entity_poly.pdbx_strand_id
1 'polypeptide(L)'
;MFHFRNAPRAQREVAPAIAACPAILLAGGQGTRLHELTLNECKPAVRFGHGACLADFSLSNACHSGIRHVIAATQYCSDHLHRHLARVWRPVFERAGGSIALRHGPSITGDAAGYAGTAAAVAENIAWLDAHAPTDVLILAADHVYRMDYSALLETHRDSGAELTVAAAAVPRREAGAFGIIDTGPGGTITGFLEKPADPPPMPGERDHSLASMGVYIFRWAALRRALLADRDAAGSRHDFGFDIIPGLVARGQAVVHLLGSPVPDEAPYWRDVGTLDSYRATHLDLLAPDSVLRRTERRWPTVPAAENARIWSGAGRPAREGWRDSFVPAHAAVGRDVRIRDSVLAQGAQVGAGARLRNCILGAGVRIAPGTVIGEDPEEDARWFRRDAGGTILVTAAMLERRRENRPVAR
;
A
#
# COMPACT_ATOMS: atom_id res chain seq x y z
N MET A 1 -2.01 6.72 -27.56
CA MET A 1 -0.72 6.05 -27.25
C MET A 1 0.36 7.13 -27.14
N PHE A 2 0.45 7.78 -25.99
CA PHE A 2 1.43 8.85 -25.74
C PHE A 2 2.81 8.23 -25.52
N HIS A 3 3.73 8.43 -26.47
CA HIS A 3 5.13 7.98 -26.34
C HIS A 3 5.95 9.07 -25.66
N PHE A 4 6.17 8.93 -24.35
CA PHE A 4 7.20 9.69 -23.64
C PHE A 4 8.54 8.96 -23.82
N ARG A 5 9.45 9.56 -24.59
CA ARG A 5 10.84 9.07 -24.70
C ARG A 5 11.64 9.62 -23.52
N ASN A 6 11.91 8.79 -22.52
CA ASN A 6 12.95 9.09 -21.54
C ASN A 6 14.32 8.96 -22.23
N ALA A 7 15.03 10.08 -22.35
CA ALA A 7 16.41 10.08 -22.82
C ALA A 7 17.35 9.63 -21.67
N PRO A 8 18.36 8.79 -21.94
CA PRO A 8 19.22 8.25 -20.88
C PRO A 8 20.25 9.31 -20.46
N ARG A 9 19.92 10.14 -19.47
CA ARG A 9 20.92 10.92 -18.75
C ARG A 9 21.63 9.97 -17.78
N ALA A 10 22.96 10.06 -17.74
CA ALA A 10 23.84 9.05 -17.14
C ALA A 10 23.47 8.71 -15.68
N GLN A 11 23.21 7.43 -15.40
CA GLN A 11 22.97 6.83 -14.07
C GLN A 11 23.99 7.23 -12.97
N ARG A 12 25.14 7.84 -13.34
CA ARG A 12 26.21 8.29 -12.45
C ARG A 12 25.86 9.53 -11.60
N GLU A 13 25.02 10.45 -12.06
CA GLU A 13 24.64 11.65 -11.28
C GLU A 13 23.41 11.43 -10.38
N VAL A 14 22.60 10.43 -10.71
CA VAL A 14 21.30 10.19 -10.05
C VAL A 14 21.46 9.40 -8.75
N ALA A 15 22.42 8.48 -8.69
CA ALA A 15 22.68 7.69 -7.48
C ALA A 15 23.11 8.53 -6.24
N PRO A 16 23.99 9.55 -6.35
CA PRO A 16 24.28 10.45 -5.22
C PRO A 16 23.07 11.33 -4.85
N ALA A 17 22.32 11.76 -5.85
CA ALA A 17 21.17 12.65 -5.67
C ALA A 17 20.01 12.00 -4.91
N ILE A 18 19.65 10.77 -5.29
CA ILE A 18 18.58 10.02 -4.62
C ILE A 18 18.98 9.64 -3.20
N ALA A 19 20.26 9.35 -2.95
CA ALA A 19 20.76 9.08 -1.60
C ALA A 19 20.64 10.30 -0.66
N ALA A 20 20.76 11.53 -1.21
CA ALA A 20 20.59 12.79 -0.49
C ALA A 20 19.11 13.25 -0.38
N CYS A 21 18.17 12.53 -1.00
CA CYS A 21 16.74 12.82 -0.94
C CYS A 21 16.12 12.05 0.25
N PRO A 22 15.82 12.71 1.39
CA PRO A 22 15.14 12.03 2.48
C PRO A 22 13.70 11.72 2.09
N ALA A 23 13.18 10.62 2.63
CA ALA A 23 11.81 10.21 2.43
C ALA A 23 10.98 10.31 3.72
N ILE A 24 9.69 10.57 3.58
CA ILE A 24 8.70 10.44 4.65
C ILE A 24 7.66 9.41 4.22
N LEU A 25 7.64 8.31 4.95
CA LEU A 25 6.63 7.27 4.87
C LEU A 25 5.45 7.65 5.78
N LEU A 26 4.33 8.02 5.16
CA LEU A 26 3.07 8.31 5.83
C LEU A 26 2.37 6.98 6.16
N ALA A 27 2.54 6.53 7.40
CA ALA A 27 2.08 5.23 7.89
C ALA A 27 1.05 5.34 9.03
N GLY A 28 0.21 6.37 8.97
CA GLY A 28 -0.84 6.64 9.96
C GLY A 28 -2.21 6.02 9.67
N GLY A 29 -2.39 5.43 8.48
CA GLY A 29 -3.70 4.98 7.99
C GLY A 29 -4.34 3.86 8.83
N GLN A 30 -5.58 4.09 9.27
CA GLN A 30 -6.37 3.06 9.96
C GLN A 30 -6.85 1.96 9.01
N GLY A 31 -7.22 2.30 7.77
CA GLY A 31 -7.76 1.32 6.82
C GLY A 31 -9.16 0.80 7.18
N THR A 32 -10.08 1.69 7.56
CA THR A 32 -11.44 1.35 8.04
C THR A 32 -12.24 0.41 7.13
N ARG A 33 -11.99 0.46 5.81
CA ARG A 33 -12.59 -0.41 4.79
C ARG A 33 -12.05 -1.86 4.79
N LEU A 34 -11.01 -2.16 5.58
CA LEU A 34 -10.54 -3.51 5.88
C LEU A 34 -11.21 -4.10 7.14
N HIS A 35 -12.11 -3.34 7.78
CA HIS A 35 -12.96 -3.79 8.88
C HIS A 35 -12.17 -4.47 10.01
N GLU A 36 -12.49 -5.72 10.31
CA GLU A 36 -11.91 -6.46 11.43
C GLU A 36 -10.43 -6.84 11.23
N LEU A 37 -9.86 -6.68 10.02
CA LEU A 37 -8.42 -6.86 9.81
C LEU A 37 -7.57 -5.76 10.45
N THR A 38 -8.13 -4.56 10.66
CA THR A 38 -7.40 -3.38 11.15
C THR A 38 -8.00 -2.80 12.43
N LEU A 39 -8.77 -3.58 13.18
CA LEU A 39 -9.33 -3.12 14.47
C LEU A 39 -8.25 -2.84 15.53
N ASN A 40 -7.19 -3.65 15.54
CA ASN A 40 -6.12 -3.60 16.54
C ASN A 40 -4.74 -3.41 15.89
N GLU A 41 -4.70 -2.97 14.63
CA GLU A 41 -3.47 -2.81 13.86
C GLU A 41 -3.70 -1.78 12.76
N CYS A 42 -2.69 -0.96 12.45
CA CYS A 42 -2.78 -0.03 11.34
C CYS A 42 -2.67 -0.72 9.98
N LYS A 43 -3.29 -0.13 8.94
CA LYS A 43 -3.25 -0.67 7.57
C LYS A 43 -1.82 -0.97 7.09
N PRO A 44 -0.81 -0.11 7.29
CA PRO A 44 0.55 -0.40 6.84
C PRO A 44 1.18 -1.66 7.48
N ALA A 45 0.71 -2.09 8.65
CA ALA A 45 1.19 -3.29 9.33
C ALA A 45 0.44 -4.58 8.92
N VAL A 46 -0.67 -4.46 8.20
CA VAL A 46 -1.42 -5.62 7.70
C VAL A 46 -0.49 -6.51 6.89
N ARG A 47 -0.50 -7.81 7.22
CA ARG A 47 0.36 -8.80 6.57
C ARG A 47 -0.05 -9.01 5.12
N PHE A 48 0.94 -9.21 4.27
CA PHE A 48 0.74 -9.45 2.86
C PHE A 48 1.74 -10.48 2.31
N GLY A 49 1.24 -11.38 1.48
CA GLY A 49 2.03 -12.40 0.81
C GLY A 49 2.86 -13.23 1.79
N HIS A 50 4.17 -13.23 1.60
CA HIS A 50 5.09 -14.15 2.25
C HIS A 50 5.46 -13.79 3.70
N GLY A 51 4.71 -12.91 4.36
CA GLY A 51 5.00 -12.48 5.75
C GLY A 51 5.52 -11.04 5.84
N ALA A 52 5.64 -10.37 4.70
CA ALA A 52 5.76 -8.91 4.64
C ALA A 52 4.50 -8.24 5.22
N CYS A 53 4.59 -6.94 5.49
CA CYS A 53 3.43 -6.07 5.63
C CYS A 53 3.36 -5.07 4.47
N LEU A 54 2.24 -4.34 4.35
CA LEU A 54 2.06 -3.37 3.26
C LEU A 54 3.17 -2.29 3.23
N ALA A 55 3.64 -1.83 4.38
CA ALA A 55 4.72 -0.85 4.47
C ALA A 55 6.03 -1.33 3.84
N ASP A 56 6.27 -2.64 3.79
CA ASP A 56 7.50 -3.21 3.26
C ASP A 56 7.66 -2.93 1.76
N PHE A 57 6.58 -2.74 0.99
CA PHE A 57 6.67 -2.43 -0.44
C PHE A 57 7.30 -1.06 -0.69
N SER A 58 6.78 -0.01 -0.04
CA SER A 58 7.33 1.35 -0.16
C SER A 58 8.76 1.44 0.37
N LEU A 59 9.07 0.75 1.47
CA LEU A 59 10.42 0.73 2.05
C LEU A 59 11.42 -0.08 1.21
N SER A 60 10.98 -1.17 0.59
CA SER A 60 11.80 -1.94 -0.36
C SER A 60 12.12 -1.09 -1.59
N ASN A 61 11.13 -0.40 -2.13
CA ASN A 61 11.34 0.54 -3.23
C ASN A 61 12.32 1.65 -2.81
N ALA A 62 12.20 2.21 -1.61
CA ALA A 62 13.12 3.22 -1.10
C ALA A 62 14.56 2.68 -1.01
N CYS A 63 14.73 1.48 -0.44
CA CYS A 63 16.02 0.83 -0.30
C CYS A 63 16.67 0.53 -1.66
N HIS A 64 15.93 -0.07 -2.59
CA HIS A 64 16.46 -0.39 -3.93
C HIS A 64 16.76 0.86 -4.75
N SER A 65 15.99 1.93 -4.57
CA SER A 65 16.25 3.23 -5.22
C SER A 65 17.44 3.98 -4.62
N GLY A 66 18.01 3.50 -3.51
CA GLY A 66 19.16 4.12 -2.86
C GLY A 66 18.83 5.22 -1.85
N ILE A 67 17.56 5.38 -1.44
CA ILE A 67 17.17 6.30 -0.36
C ILE A 67 17.87 5.88 0.94
N ARG A 68 18.49 6.83 1.63
CA ARG A 68 19.26 6.57 2.87
C ARG A 68 18.50 6.92 4.13
N HIS A 69 17.74 8.00 4.12
CA HIS A 69 17.11 8.53 5.33
C HIS A 69 15.60 8.56 5.19
N VAL A 70 14.91 7.94 6.14
CA VAL A 70 13.45 7.82 6.14
C VAL A 70 12.88 8.23 7.49
N ILE A 71 11.81 9.03 7.48
CA ILE A 71 10.89 9.11 8.60
C ILE A 71 9.73 8.16 8.36
N ALA A 72 9.37 7.36 9.35
CA ALA A 72 8.07 6.68 9.40
C ALA A 72 7.14 7.45 10.34
N ALA A 73 6.22 8.23 9.77
CA ALA A 73 5.22 8.99 10.51
C ALA A 73 4.00 8.10 10.78
N THR A 74 3.78 7.73 12.04
CA THR A 74 2.70 6.80 12.43
C THR A 74 1.67 7.48 13.33
N GLN A 75 0.46 6.92 13.38
CA GLN A 75 -0.66 7.52 14.09
C GLN A 75 -1.50 6.45 14.80
N TYR A 76 -2.40 5.80 14.08
CA TYR A 76 -3.30 4.79 14.63
C TYR A 76 -2.58 3.47 14.92
N CYS A 77 -2.89 2.78 16.03
CA CYS A 77 -2.47 1.42 16.40
C CYS A 77 -1.10 0.97 15.85
N SER A 78 -0.03 1.75 16.09
CA SER A 78 1.25 1.59 15.40
C SER A 78 2.28 0.68 16.08
N ASP A 79 1.99 0.15 17.28
CA ASP A 79 2.97 -0.62 18.07
C ASP A 79 3.55 -1.81 17.32
N HIS A 80 2.70 -2.54 16.58
CA HIS A 80 3.13 -3.66 15.76
C HIS A 80 4.04 -3.21 14.61
N LEU A 81 3.65 -2.12 13.94
CA LEU A 81 4.46 -1.53 12.88
C LEU A 81 5.81 -1.07 13.42
N HIS A 82 5.85 -0.36 14.56
CA HIS A 82 7.10 0.10 15.17
C HIS A 82 8.04 -1.03 15.50
N ARG A 83 7.54 -2.10 16.14
CA ARG A 83 8.34 -3.29 16.43
C ARG A 83 8.87 -3.93 15.15
N HIS A 84 8.05 -4.00 14.10
CA HIS A 84 8.47 -4.50 12.79
C HIS A 84 9.56 -3.62 12.18
N LEU A 85 9.34 -2.32 12.03
CA LEU A 85 10.29 -1.37 11.47
C LEU A 85 11.62 -1.34 12.24
N ALA A 86 11.56 -1.35 13.57
CA ALA A 86 12.75 -1.35 14.41
C ALA A 86 13.57 -2.65 14.27
N ARG A 87 12.91 -3.80 14.16
CA ARG A 87 13.58 -5.10 14.05
C ARG A 87 14.11 -5.37 12.65
N VAL A 88 13.35 -4.97 11.63
CA VAL A 88 13.56 -5.37 10.24
C VAL A 88 14.26 -4.30 9.43
N TRP A 89 13.77 -3.07 9.50
CA TRP A 89 14.20 -1.99 8.60
C TRP A 89 15.33 -1.14 9.15
N ARG A 90 15.39 -0.92 10.47
CA ARG A 90 16.48 -0.18 11.08
C ARG A 90 17.87 -0.76 10.73
N PRO A 91 18.12 -2.08 10.86
CA PRO A 91 19.41 -2.64 10.45
C PRO A 91 19.69 -2.53 8.94
N VAL A 92 18.65 -2.52 8.10
CA VAL A 92 18.79 -2.37 6.64
C VAL A 92 19.28 -0.97 6.30
N PHE A 93 18.63 0.07 6.83
CA PHE A 93 19.04 1.45 6.60
C PHE A 93 20.38 1.79 7.26
N GLU A 94 20.67 1.29 8.46
CA GLU A 94 21.95 1.50 9.12
C GLU A 94 23.12 0.87 8.34
N ARG A 95 22.97 -0.36 7.83
CA ARG A 95 23.99 -0.97 6.93
C ARG A 95 24.17 -0.19 5.63
N ALA A 96 23.12 0.48 5.18
CA ALA A 96 23.15 1.38 4.04
C ALA A 96 23.77 2.75 4.40
N GLY A 97 24.29 2.99 5.61
CA GLY A 97 24.84 4.29 6.02
C GLY A 97 23.77 5.36 6.24
N GLY A 98 22.53 4.95 6.43
CA GLY A 98 21.36 5.79 6.58
C GLY A 98 20.59 5.53 7.88
N SER A 99 19.33 5.94 7.93
CA SER A 99 18.50 5.78 9.13
C SER A 99 17.00 5.71 8.81
N ILE A 100 16.25 5.04 9.69
CA ILE A 100 14.79 5.15 9.77
C ILE A 100 14.38 5.67 11.15
N ALA A 101 13.78 6.86 11.17
CA ALA A 101 13.29 7.50 12.39
C ALA A 101 11.80 7.23 12.56
N LEU A 102 11.41 6.66 13.71
CA LEU A 102 10.00 6.42 14.05
C LEU A 102 9.43 7.68 14.70
N ARG A 103 8.36 8.24 14.11
CA ARG A 103 7.74 9.51 14.53
C ARG A 103 6.25 9.25 14.79
N HIS A 104 5.92 8.96 16.04
CA HIS A 104 4.55 8.69 16.46
C HIS A 104 3.81 10.00 16.74
N GLY A 105 2.67 10.24 16.08
CA GLY A 105 1.92 11.50 16.16
C GLY A 105 1.72 12.00 17.59
N PRO A 106 1.14 11.20 18.50
CA PRO A 106 0.95 11.63 19.88
C PRO A 106 2.23 11.98 20.63
N SER A 107 3.32 11.25 20.38
CA SER A 107 4.61 11.54 21.00
C SER A 107 5.30 12.77 20.43
N ILE A 108 5.09 13.07 19.15
CA ILE A 108 5.72 14.22 18.46
C ILE A 108 4.96 15.52 18.74
N THR A 109 3.63 15.47 18.71
CA THR A 109 2.76 16.63 18.94
C THR A 109 2.55 16.94 20.42
N GLY A 110 2.69 15.94 21.30
CA GLY A 110 2.29 16.04 22.70
C GLY A 110 0.78 15.97 22.92
N ASP A 111 -0.01 15.72 21.88
CA ASP A 111 -1.47 15.60 21.91
C ASP A 111 -1.89 14.14 21.68
N ALA A 112 -2.81 13.62 22.48
CA ALA A 112 -3.36 12.28 22.29
C ALA A 112 -4.02 12.09 20.90
N ALA A 113 -4.56 13.15 20.30
CA ALA A 113 -5.09 13.13 18.93
C ALA A 113 -3.99 12.98 17.86
N GLY A 114 -2.73 13.27 18.17
CA GLY A 114 -1.58 13.16 17.26
C GLY A 114 -1.65 14.10 16.06
N TYR A 115 -1.26 13.62 14.88
CA TYR A 115 -1.23 14.45 13.66
C TYR A 115 -2.64 14.79 13.16
N ALA A 116 -2.88 16.07 12.88
CA ALA A 116 -4.16 16.55 12.36
C ALA A 116 -4.47 16.09 10.92
N GLY A 117 -3.45 15.69 10.16
CA GLY A 117 -3.57 15.27 8.77
C GLY A 117 -2.23 14.84 8.18
N THR A 118 -2.24 14.42 6.91
CA THR A 118 -1.04 13.91 6.23
C THR A 118 0.02 14.99 6.01
N ALA A 119 -0.39 16.23 5.70
CA ALA A 119 0.52 17.37 5.60
C ALA A 119 1.02 17.82 6.97
N ALA A 120 0.15 17.84 7.99
CA ALA A 120 0.56 18.13 9.38
C ALA A 120 1.64 17.16 9.87
N ALA A 121 1.53 15.86 9.54
CA ALA A 121 2.55 14.88 9.91
C ALA A 121 3.95 15.22 9.35
N VAL A 122 4.01 15.84 8.17
CA VAL A 122 5.28 16.34 7.60
C VAL A 122 5.69 17.67 8.24
N ALA A 123 4.73 18.57 8.49
CA ALA A 123 4.98 19.86 9.12
C ALA A 123 5.65 19.73 10.50
N GLU A 124 5.17 18.79 11.33
CA GLU A 124 5.74 18.47 12.65
C GLU A 124 7.16 17.90 12.58
N ASN A 125 7.61 17.50 11.39
CA ASN A 125 8.94 16.95 11.16
C ASN A 125 9.84 17.87 10.32
N ILE A 126 9.44 19.14 10.09
CA ILE A 126 10.25 20.14 9.36
C ILE A 126 11.65 20.27 9.95
N ALA A 127 11.81 20.30 11.27
CA ALA A 127 13.12 20.45 11.90
C ALA A 127 14.09 19.32 11.57
N TRP A 128 13.58 18.08 11.43
CA TRP A 128 14.40 16.94 11.01
C TRP A 128 14.80 17.05 9.55
N LEU A 129 13.89 17.50 8.67
CA LEU A 129 14.19 17.74 7.27
C LEU A 129 15.20 18.89 7.09
N ASP A 130 14.99 20.02 7.76
CA ASP A 130 15.90 21.17 7.74
C ASP A 130 17.33 20.77 8.16
N ALA A 131 17.47 19.88 9.15
CA ALA A 131 18.78 19.36 9.57
C ALA A 131 19.52 18.53 8.50
N HIS A 132 18.81 17.97 7.52
CA HIS A 132 19.41 17.26 6.38
C HIS A 132 19.69 18.19 5.18
N ALA A 133 19.25 19.45 5.24
CA ALA A 133 19.37 20.44 4.17
C ALA A 133 19.04 19.89 2.76
N PRO A 134 17.91 19.18 2.56
CA PRO A 134 17.62 18.52 1.30
C PRO A 134 17.25 19.53 0.22
N THR A 135 17.60 19.20 -1.03
CA THR A 135 17.05 19.89 -2.20
C THR A 135 15.65 19.39 -2.52
N ASP A 136 15.47 18.07 -2.46
CA ASP A 136 14.23 17.36 -2.81
C ASP A 136 13.81 16.46 -1.66
N VAL A 137 12.51 16.33 -1.42
CA VAL A 137 11.93 15.42 -0.40
C VAL A 137 10.94 14.49 -1.07
N LEU A 138 11.02 13.20 -0.72
CA LEU A 138 10.12 12.16 -1.19
C LEU A 138 9.03 11.88 -0.15
N ILE A 139 7.76 11.94 -0.54
CA ILE A 139 6.62 11.56 0.29
C ILE A 139 6.07 10.22 -0.22
N LEU A 140 5.85 9.27 0.68
CA LEU A 140 5.44 7.91 0.37
C LEU A 140 4.19 7.52 1.15
N ALA A 141 3.19 6.97 0.47
CA ALA A 141 2.14 6.15 1.09
C ALA A 141 2.71 4.81 1.56
N ALA A 142 2.19 4.25 2.66
CA ALA A 142 2.71 3.04 3.31
C ALA A 142 1.81 1.81 3.15
N ASP A 143 0.78 1.90 2.34
CA ASP A 143 -0.35 0.97 2.34
C ASP A 143 -0.78 0.48 0.95
N HIS A 144 0.10 0.65 -0.04
CA HIS A 144 -0.06 0.16 -1.41
C HIS A 144 0.90 -0.99 -1.72
N VAL A 145 0.51 -1.87 -2.64
CA VAL A 145 1.36 -2.95 -3.16
C VAL A 145 1.83 -2.60 -4.57
N TYR A 146 3.12 -2.30 -4.72
CA TYR A 146 3.69 -1.84 -5.99
C TYR A 146 5.21 -1.96 -6.05
N ARG A 147 5.73 -1.78 -7.26
CA ARG A 147 7.17 -1.75 -7.57
C ARG A 147 7.48 -0.47 -8.31
N MET A 148 8.45 0.29 -7.80
CA MET A 148 8.85 1.55 -8.39
C MET A 148 10.29 1.87 -8.02
N ASP A 149 11.06 2.31 -9.02
CA ASP A 149 12.36 2.94 -8.83
C ASP A 149 12.16 4.46 -8.70
N TYR A 150 12.39 5.01 -7.51
CA TYR A 150 12.21 6.43 -7.24
C TYR A 150 13.32 7.30 -7.86
N SER A 151 14.42 6.71 -8.33
CA SER A 151 15.45 7.46 -9.05
C SER A 151 14.89 8.03 -10.37
N ALA A 152 14.08 7.26 -11.10
CA ALA A 152 13.40 7.71 -12.32
C ALA A 152 12.36 8.81 -12.05
N LEU A 153 11.70 8.78 -10.88
CA LEU A 153 10.79 9.83 -10.43
C LEU A 153 11.56 11.12 -10.14
N LEU A 154 12.72 11.02 -9.48
CA LEU A 154 13.58 12.16 -9.19
C LEU A 154 14.17 12.78 -10.46
N GLU A 155 14.56 11.96 -11.43
CA GLU A 155 14.99 12.42 -12.76
C GLU A 155 13.89 13.25 -13.43
N THR A 156 12.66 12.73 -13.48
CA THR A 156 11.51 13.45 -14.05
C THR A 156 11.26 14.78 -13.32
N HIS A 157 11.35 14.76 -11.98
CA HIS A 157 11.19 15.96 -11.18
C HIS A 157 12.21 17.04 -11.55
N ARG A 158 13.49 16.66 -11.62
CA ARG A 158 14.58 17.59 -11.89
C ARG A 158 14.61 18.09 -13.32
N ASP A 159 14.37 17.22 -14.29
CA ASP A 159 14.34 17.59 -15.70
C ASP A 159 13.18 18.53 -16.02
N SER A 160 12.03 18.37 -15.35
CA SER A 160 10.89 19.27 -15.49
C SER A 160 11.10 20.65 -14.86
N GLY A 161 11.96 20.73 -13.85
CA GLY A 161 12.14 21.94 -13.04
C GLY A 161 10.94 22.32 -12.16
N ALA A 162 9.92 21.45 -12.04
CA ALA A 162 8.72 21.68 -11.26
C ALA A 162 8.99 21.71 -9.74
N GLU A 163 8.07 22.30 -8.97
CA GLU A 163 8.12 22.24 -7.49
C GLU A 163 7.52 20.95 -6.94
N LEU A 164 6.65 20.27 -7.71
CA LEU A 164 6.00 19.01 -7.37
C LEU A 164 6.00 18.06 -8.57
N THR A 165 6.33 16.79 -8.31
CA THR A 165 6.05 15.69 -9.23
C THR A 165 5.21 14.62 -8.53
N VAL A 166 4.08 14.26 -9.14
CA VAL A 166 3.15 13.25 -8.62
C VAL A 166 3.29 11.96 -9.42
N ALA A 167 3.60 10.85 -8.75
CA ALA A 167 3.56 9.54 -9.38
C ALA A 167 2.10 9.09 -9.58
N ALA A 168 1.77 8.62 -10.79
CA ALA A 168 0.41 8.28 -11.15
C ALA A 168 0.30 6.97 -11.94
N ALA A 169 -0.84 6.31 -11.80
CA ALA A 169 -1.18 5.10 -12.52
C ALA A 169 -2.60 5.20 -13.11
N ALA A 170 -2.81 4.59 -14.28
CA ALA A 170 -4.14 4.45 -14.84
C ALA A 170 -4.93 3.39 -14.07
N VAL A 171 -6.16 3.73 -13.67
CA VAL A 171 -7.06 2.84 -12.93
C VAL A 171 -8.43 2.81 -13.59
N PRO A 172 -9.20 1.71 -13.49
CA PRO A 172 -10.58 1.70 -13.94
C PRO A 172 -11.39 2.83 -13.25
N ARG A 173 -12.18 3.59 -14.03
CA ARG A 173 -12.96 4.74 -13.53
C ARG A 173 -13.85 4.40 -12.32
N ARG A 174 -14.41 3.20 -12.30
CA ARG A 174 -15.26 2.70 -11.21
C ARG A 174 -14.54 2.58 -9.85
N GLU A 175 -13.22 2.46 -9.87
CA GLU A 175 -12.36 2.35 -8.67
C GLU A 175 -11.71 3.70 -8.32
N ALA A 176 -11.77 4.68 -9.24
CA ALA A 176 -11.02 5.92 -9.17
C ALA A 176 -11.48 6.87 -8.05
N GLY A 177 -12.73 6.76 -7.57
CA GLY A 177 -13.27 7.64 -6.52
C GLY A 177 -12.58 7.52 -5.15
N ALA A 178 -11.70 6.53 -4.97
CA ALA A 178 -10.89 6.37 -3.78
C ALA A 178 -9.57 7.17 -3.80
N PHE A 179 -9.21 7.79 -4.93
CA PHE A 179 -7.90 8.41 -5.16
C PHE A 179 -7.99 9.90 -5.51
N GLY A 180 -6.85 10.59 -5.46
CA GLY A 180 -6.68 11.88 -6.11
C GLY A 180 -6.57 11.70 -7.62
N ILE A 181 -7.44 12.35 -8.40
CA ILE A 181 -7.50 12.21 -9.85
C ILE A 181 -6.86 13.42 -10.52
N ILE A 182 -5.99 13.13 -11.48
CA ILE A 182 -5.09 14.08 -12.11
C ILE A 182 -5.58 14.36 -13.53
N ASP A 183 -5.78 15.63 -13.84
CA ASP A 183 -5.87 16.11 -15.22
C ASP A 183 -4.51 16.57 -15.70
N THR A 184 -4.18 16.23 -16.94
CA THR A 184 -2.87 16.52 -17.53
C THR A 184 -2.99 17.41 -18.76
N GLY A 185 -2.10 18.40 -18.82
CA GLY A 185 -1.86 19.25 -19.98
C GLY A 185 -0.65 18.78 -20.81
N PRO A 186 -0.24 19.57 -21.81
CA PRO A 186 0.94 19.29 -22.62
C PRO A 186 2.20 19.10 -21.76
N GLY A 187 3.08 18.19 -22.17
CA GLY A 187 4.36 17.96 -21.46
C GLY A 187 4.23 17.32 -20.07
N GLY A 188 3.04 16.87 -19.67
CA GLY A 188 2.81 16.23 -18.38
C GLY A 188 2.56 17.20 -17.23
N THR A 189 2.37 18.50 -17.49
CA THR A 189 1.92 19.45 -16.48
C THR A 189 0.56 19.03 -15.93
N ILE A 190 0.40 19.06 -14.61
CA ILE A 190 -0.88 18.79 -13.97
C ILE A 190 -1.71 20.06 -14.02
N THR A 191 -2.87 20.00 -14.68
CA THR A 191 -3.79 21.12 -14.85
C THR A 191 -4.97 21.07 -13.89
N GLY A 192 -5.23 19.91 -13.30
CA GLY A 192 -6.29 19.70 -12.31
C GLY A 192 -5.96 18.56 -11.37
N PHE A 193 -6.41 18.68 -10.12
CA PHE A 193 -6.29 17.65 -9.10
C PHE A 193 -7.56 17.62 -8.26
N LEU A 194 -8.26 16.48 -8.26
CA LEU A 194 -9.49 16.27 -7.50
C LEU A 194 -9.29 15.13 -6.51
N GLU A 195 -9.29 15.42 -5.21
CA GLU A 195 -9.16 14.40 -4.17
C GLU A 195 -10.50 13.68 -3.95
N LYS A 196 -10.51 12.37 -4.20
CA LYS A 196 -11.64 11.44 -3.97
C LYS A 196 -12.98 11.95 -4.56
N PRO A 197 -13.03 12.24 -5.87
CA PRO A 197 -14.26 12.71 -6.51
C PRO A 197 -15.31 11.59 -6.56
N ALA A 198 -16.59 11.96 -6.34
CA ALA A 198 -17.70 11.02 -6.49
C ALA A 198 -17.89 10.54 -7.94
N ASP A 199 -17.60 11.41 -8.93
CA ASP A 199 -17.55 11.08 -10.36
C ASP A 199 -16.15 11.39 -10.92
N PRO A 200 -15.22 10.42 -10.91
CA PRO A 200 -13.82 10.62 -11.29
C PRO A 200 -13.65 10.96 -12.78
N PRO A 201 -13.05 12.07 -13.22
CA PRO A 201 -12.95 12.37 -14.65
C PRO A 201 -12.15 11.29 -15.41
N PRO A 202 -12.50 11.00 -16.68
CA PRO A 202 -11.75 10.07 -17.51
C PRO A 202 -10.41 10.67 -17.97
N MET A 203 -9.47 9.82 -18.31
CA MET A 203 -8.24 10.23 -18.97
C MET A 203 -8.48 10.71 -20.41
N PRO A 204 -7.68 11.66 -20.92
CA PRO A 204 -7.71 12.02 -22.34
C PRO A 204 -7.48 10.80 -23.24
N GLY A 205 -8.48 10.47 -24.05
CA GLY A 205 -8.42 9.34 -25.00
C GLY A 205 -8.80 7.97 -24.43
N GLU A 206 -9.03 7.84 -23.11
CA GLU A 206 -9.39 6.57 -22.45
C GLU A 206 -10.59 6.77 -21.51
N ARG A 207 -11.79 6.51 -22.01
CA ARG A 207 -13.05 6.82 -21.29
C ARG A 207 -13.31 5.97 -20.06
N ASP A 208 -12.74 4.76 -20.02
CA ASP A 208 -12.98 3.79 -18.94
C ASP A 208 -11.93 3.85 -17.83
N HIS A 209 -10.92 4.73 -17.96
CA HIS A 209 -9.83 4.86 -17.01
C HIS A 209 -9.68 6.31 -16.53
N SER A 210 -9.18 6.46 -15.31
CA SER A 210 -8.78 7.73 -14.72
C SER A 210 -7.30 7.66 -14.34
N LEU A 211 -6.62 8.82 -14.35
CA LEU A 211 -5.24 8.90 -13.91
C LEU A 211 -5.21 9.18 -12.41
N ALA A 212 -4.88 8.16 -11.63
CA ALA A 212 -4.88 8.23 -10.18
C ALA A 212 -3.50 8.55 -9.62
N SER A 213 -3.44 9.49 -8.70
CA SER A 213 -2.32 9.74 -7.81
C SER A 213 -2.05 8.51 -6.95
N MET A 214 -0.80 8.08 -6.89
CA MET A 214 -0.37 6.92 -6.09
C MET A 214 -0.11 7.26 -4.61
N GLY A 215 -0.24 8.52 -4.21
CA GLY A 215 0.21 8.97 -2.89
C GLY A 215 1.74 9.01 -2.77
N VAL A 216 2.45 9.13 -3.90
CA VAL A 216 3.91 9.20 -3.97
C VAL A 216 4.30 10.50 -4.67
N TYR A 217 5.03 11.36 -3.96
CA TYR A 217 5.31 12.72 -4.39
C TYR A 217 6.79 13.05 -4.22
N ILE A 218 7.40 13.73 -5.18
CA ILE A 218 8.66 14.44 -4.95
C ILE A 218 8.37 15.94 -4.96
N PHE A 219 8.87 16.62 -3.95
CA PHE A 219 8.82 18.07 -3.86
C PHE A 219 10.21 18.67 -3.81
N ARG A 220 10.37 19.86 -4.39
CA ARG A 220 11.44 20.76 -3.97
C ARG A 220 11.22 21.16 -2.52
N TRP A 221 12.22 20.96 -1.67
CA TRP A 221 12.08 21.16 -0.23
C TRP A 221 11.60 22.57 0.11
N ALA A 222 12.22 23.59 -0.51
CA ALA A 222 11.85 24.98 -0.28
C ALA A 222 10.37 25.28 -0.59
N ALA A 223 9.80 24.63 -1.61
CA ALA A 223 8.40 24.79 -1.98
C ALA A 223 7.46 24.10 -0.99
N LEU A 224 7.75 22.84 -0.66
CA LEU A 224 6.97 22.07 0.31
C LEU A 224 6.99 22.74 1.69
N ARG A 225 8.16 23.16 2.18
CA ARG A 225 8.29 23.83 3.47
C ARG A 225 7.45 25.10 3.55
N ARG A 226 7.45 25.94 2.50
CA ARG A 226 6.58 27.13 2.43
C ARG A 226 5.10 26.75 2.47
N ALA A 227 4.70 25.74 1.69
CA ALA A 227 3.32 25.28 1.63
C ALA A 227 2.84 24.74 2.99
N LEU A 228 3.66 23.94 3.68
CA LEU A 228 3.35 23.37 5.00
C LEU A 228 3.21 24.44 6.08
N LEU A 229 4.09 25.44 6.09
CA LEU A 229 4.01 26.53 7.06
C LEU A 229 2.77 27.40 6.83
N ALA A 230 2.42 27.67 5.56
CA ALA A 230 1.20 28.39 5.24
C ALA A 230 -0.06 27.59 5.60
N ASP A 231 -0.05 26.28 5.34
CA ASP A 231 -1.17 25.38 5.62
C ASP A 231 -1.44 25.21 7.12
N ARG A 232 -0.38 25.15 7.94
CA ARG A 232 -0.50 25.00 9.40
C ARG A 232 -1.35 26.10 10.04
N ASP A 233 -1.26 27.32 9.52
CA ASP A 233 -1.96 28.48 10.06
C ASP A 233 -3.29 28.77 9.29
N ALA A 234 -3.63 27.95 8.29
CA ALA A 234 -4.78 28.16 7.42
C ALA A 234 -6.09 27.69 8.07
N ALA A 235 -7.00 28.63 8.33
CA ALA A 235 -8.32 28.32 8.86
C ALA A 235 -9.13 27.46 7.87
N GLY A 236 -9.67 26.34 8.36
CA GLY A 236 -10.50 25.43 7.56
C GLY A 236 -9.72 24.44 6.69
N SER A 237 -8.38 24.45 6.74
CA SER A 237 -7.57 23.39 6.12
C SER A 237 -7.85 22.04 6.79
N ARG A 238 -7.75 20.97 5.99
CA ARG A 238 -7.76 19.58 6.52
C ARG A 238 -6.36 19.08 6.83
N HIS A 239 -5.35 19.92 6.62
CA HIS A 239 -3.94 19.62 6.73
C HIS A 239 -3.55 18.34 5.97
N ASP A 240 -4.11 18.17 4.77
CA ASP A 240 -3.94 16.99 3.92
C ASP A 240 -3.27 17.34 2.59
N PHE A 241 -2.43 16.43 2.09
CA PHE A 241 -1.75 16.65 0.81
C PHE A 241 -2.72 16.79 -0.36
N GLY A 242 -3.73 15.93 -0.44
CA GLY A 242 -4.65 15.89 -1.58
C GLY A 242 -5.64 17.04 -1.57
N PHE A 243 -6.15 17.41 -0.39
CA PHE A 243 -7.13 18.49 -0.27
C PHE A 243 -6.52 19.89 -0.23
N ASP A 244 -5.35 20.07 0.40
CA ASP A 244 -4.87 21.40 0.77
C ASP A 244 -3.52 21.75 0.10
N ILE A 245 -2.55 20.85 0.09
CA ILE A 245 -1.20 21.15 -0.42
C ILE A 245 -1.14 21.11 -1.96
N ILE A 246 -1.45 19.94 -2.56
CA ILE A 246 -1.28 19.70 -3.99
C ILE A 246 -2.08 20.67 -4.86
N PRO A 247 -3.37 20.94 -4.59
CA PRO A 247 -4.16 21.86 -5.41
C PRO A 247 -3.52 23.25 -5.53
N GLY A 248 -2.88 23.75 -4.46
CA GLY A 248 -2.19 25.03 -4.47
C GLY A 248 -0.99 25.07 -5.43
N LEU A 249 -0.21 23.98 -5.54
CA LEU A 249 0.91 23.89 -6.50
C LEU A 249 0.42 23.71 -7.94
N VAL A 250 -0.65 22.94 -8.12
CA VAL A 250 -1.31 22.73 -9.41
C VAL A 250 -1.83 24.05 -9.97
N ALA A 251 -2.51 24.86 -9.16
CA ALA A 251 -3.03 26.17 -9.57
C ALA A 251 -1.93 27.15 -10.03
N ARG A 252 -0.67 26.96 -9.60
CA ARG A 252 0.49 27.76 -10.02
C ARG A 252 1.24 27.18 -11.21
N GLY A 253 0.77 26.08 -11.79
CA GLY A 253 1.45 25.37 -12.88
C GLY A 253 2.81 24.77 -12.47
N GLN A 254 3.01 24.50 -11.17
CA GLN A 254 4.28 24.02 -10.61
C GLN A 254 4.29 22.52 -10.34
N ALA A 255 3.35 21.78 -10.92
CA ALA A 255 3.19 20.35 -10.73
C ALA A 255 3.23 19.60 -12.06
N VAL A 256 3.95 18.48 -12.09
CA VAL A 256 4.01 17.56 -13.25
C VAL A 256 3.70 16.13 -12.82
N VAL A 257 3.25 15.32 -13.76
CA VAL A 257 2.98 13.89 -13.52
C VAL A 257 4.18 13.03 -13.95
N HIS A 258 4.43 11.97 -13.19
CA HIS A 258 5.28 10.87 -13.58
C HIS A 258 4.44 9.59 -13.66
N LEU A 259 4.34 8.99 -14.85
CA LEU A 259 3.59 7.75 -15.01
C LEU A 259 4.38 6.57 -14.45
N LEU A 260 3.72 5.70 -13.70
CA LEU A 260 4.33 4.51 -13.13
C LEU A 260 4.93 3.62 -14.22
N GLY A 261 6.25 3.46 -14.16
CA GLY A 261 7.00 2.44 -14.90
C GLY A 261 7.24 1.18 -14.09
N SER A 262 7.85 0.18 -14.73
CA SER A 262 8.40 -0.99 -14.02
C SER A 262 9.88 -0.77 -13.75
N PRO A 263 10.38 -1.05 -12.52
CA PRO A 263 11.81 -1.06 -12.24
C PRO A 263 12.52 -2.28 -12.85
N VAL A 264 11.75 -3.24 -13.38
CA VAL A 264 12.25 -4.46 -13.99
C VAL A 264 12.05 -4.39 -15.50
N PRO A 265 13.12 -4.55 -16.32
CA PRO A 265 12.99 -4.54 -17.78
C PRO A 265 12.00 -5.57 -18.29
N ASP A 266 11.25 -5.16 -19.32
CA ASP A 266 10.22 -5.95 -20.04
C ASP A 266 9.01 -6.37 -19.22
N GLU A 267 8.87 -5.85 -17.99
CA GLU A 267 7.69 -6.05 -17.15
C GLU A 267 6.76 -4.84 -17.23
N ALA A 268 5.45 -5.10 -17.15
CA ALA A 268 4.47 -4.04 -17.03
C ALA A 268 4.53 -3.40 -15.63
N PRO A 269 4.08 -2.13 -15.45
CA PRO A 269 3.92 -1.56 -14.13
C PRO A 269 2.86 -2.33 -13.32
N TYR A 270 3.06 -2.41 -12.00
CA TYR A 270 2.10 -3.02 -11.08
C TYR A 270 1.87 -2.12 -9.88
N TRP A 271 0.60 -1.79 -9.64
CA TRP A 271 0.15 -1.06 -8.46
C TRP A 271 -1.26 -1.47 -8.08
N ARG A 272 -1.50 -1.62 -6.77
CA ARG A 272 -2.79 -1.89 -6.16
C ARG A 272 -2.92 -1.13 -4.84
N ASP A 273 -4.03 -0.40 -4.67
CA ASP A 273 -4.49 0.01 -3.34
C ASP A 273 -5.22 -1.15 -2.69
N VAL A 274 -4.70 -1.59 -1.55
CA VAL A 274 -5.28 -2.67 -0.76
C VAL A 274 -6.25 -2.07 0.27
N GLY A 275 -7.26 -1.36 -0.23
CA GLY A 275 -8.17 -0.55 0.59
C GLY A 275 -9.39 -1.29 1.12
N THR A 276 -9.83 -2.36 0.46
CA THR A 276 -11.03 -3.16 0.79
C THR A 276 -10.69 -4.65 0.94
N LEU A 277 -11.62 -5.45 1.48
CA LEU A 277 -11.40 -6.90 1.59
C LEU A 277 -11.29 -7.55 0.20
N ASP A 278 -12.10 -7.10 -0.76
CA ASP A 278 -12.00 -7.57 -2.14
C ASP A 278 -10.62 -7.28 -2.75
N SER A 279 -10.13 -6.04 -2.64
CA SER A 279 -8.81 -5.67 -3.19
C SER A 279 -7.66 -6.38 -2.46
N TYR A 280 -7.76 -6.55 -1.13
CA TYR A 280 -6.79 -7.31 -0.33
C TYR A 280 -6.69 -8.76 -0.80
N ARG A 281 -7.83 -9.42 -0.99
CA ARG A 281 -7.86 -10.80 -1.47
C ARG A 281 -7.36 -10.89 -2.90
N ALA A 282 -7.89 -10.09 -3.82
CA ALA A 282 -7.51 -10.12 -5.23
C ALA A 282 -5.99 -9.92 -5.41
N THR A 283 -5.42 -8.92 -4.72
CA THR A 283 -3.97 -8.63 -4.76
C THR A 283 -3.14 -9.80 -4.22
N HIS A 284 -3.63 -10.53 -3.20
CA HIS A 284 -2.97 -11.76 -2.75
C HIS A 284 -3.02 -12.88 -3.79
N LEU A 285 -4.16 -13.04 -4.47
CA LEU A 285 -4.33 -14.05 -5.50
C LEU A 285 -3.48 -13.75 -6.73
N ASP A 286 -3.21 -12.47 -7.03
CA ASP A 286 -2.26 -12.05 -8.06
C ASP A 286 -0.86 -12.66 -7.82
N LEU A 287 -0.45 -12.98 -6.58
CA LEU A 287 0.83 -13.65 -6.32
C LEU A 287 0.90 -15.10 -6.82
N LEU A 288 -0.23 -15.73 -7.10
CA LEU A 288 -0.31 -17.15 -7.42
C LEU A 288 -0.02 -17.43 -8.90
N ALA A 289 -0.48 -16.55 -9.79
CA ALA A 289 -0.39 -16.76 -11.22
C ALA A 289 1.08 -16.74 -11.70
N PRO A 290 1.54 -17.72 -12.50
CA PRO A 290 2.92 -17.75 -13.00
C PRO A 290 3.33 -16.51 -13.82
N ASP A 291 2.37 -15.94 -14.54
CA ASP A 291 2.50 -14.77 -15.42
C ASP A 291 2.26 -13.44 -14.71
N SER A 292 1.84 -13.47 -13.44
CA SER A 292 1.65 -12.28 -12.62
C SER A 292 2.90 -11.40 -12.61
N VAL A 293 2.69 -10.13 -12.96
CA VAL A 293 3.73 -9.10 -12.92
C VAL A 293 4.30 -8.97 -11.51
N LEU A 294 3.45 -8.98 -10.47
CA LEU A 294 3.90 -8.90 -9.08
C LEU A 294 4.82 -10.07 -8.73
N ARG A 295 4.50 -11.29 -9.18
CA ARG A 295 5.33 -12.48 -8.96
C ARG A 295 6.62 -12.45 -9.77
N ARG A 296 6.57 -12.03 -11.03
CA ARG A 296 7.73 -12.00 -11.94
C ARG A 296 8.75 -10.94 -11.52
N THR A 297 8.29 -9.81 -11.00
CA THR A 297 9.16 -8.73 -10.51
C THR A 297 9.82 -9.08 -9.17
N GLU A 298 9.20 -9.89 -8.31
CA GLU A 298 9.74 -10.28 -7.00
C GLU A 298 11.18 -10.81 -7.03
N ARG A 299 11.57 -11.56 -8.06
CA ARG A 299 12.93 -12.12 -8.15
C ARG A 299 14.00 -11.07 -8.47
N ARG A 300 13.62 -10.04 -9.23
CA ARG A 300 14.54 -9.00 -9.73
C ARG A 300 14.47 -7.71 -8.90
N TRP A 301 13.37 -7.51 -8.19
CA TRP A 301 13.11 -6.40 -7.27
C TRP A 301 12.30 -6.92 -6.07
N PRO A 302 12.95 -7.62 -5.12
CA PRO A 302 12.25 -8.32 -4.03
C PRO A 302 11.59 -7.36 -3.04
N THR A 303 10.60 -7.83 -2.29
CA THR A 303 10.24 -7.19 -1.01
C THR A 303 11.25 -7.62 0.05
N VAL A 304 11.88 -6.65 0.70
CA VAL A 304 12.79 -6.85 1.83
C VAL A 304 11.97 -6.76 3.13
N PRO A 305 12.28 -7.58 4.14
CA PRO A 305 13.21 -8.70 4.13
C PRO A 305 12.60 -9.83 3.30
N ALA A 306 13.46 -10.52 2.54
CA ALA A 306 13.04 -11.73 1.85
C ALA A 306 12.44 -12.68 2.88
N ALA A 307 11.16 -12.98 2.73
CA ALA A 307 10.49 -13.88 3.62
C ALA A 307 11.13 -15.27 3.56
N GLU A 308 11.75 -15.69 4.65
CA GLU A 308 12.20 -17.07 4.79
C GLU A 308 10.99 -18.00 4.69
N ASN A 309 11.01 -18.89 3.69
CA ASN A 309 10.26 -20.14 3.65
C ASN A 309 8.73 -20.09 3.56
N ALA A 310 8.12 -19.01 3.09
CA ALA A 310 6.72 -19.09 2.68
C ALA A 310 6.60 -19.87 1.36
N ARG A 311 6.37 -21.18 1.48
CA ARG A 311 5.89 -22.00 0.35
C ARG A 311 4.46 -21.57 0.03
N ILE A 312 4.28 -20.96 -1.14
CA ILE A 312 2.96 -20.73 -1.72
C ILE A 312 2.41 -22.08 -2.18
N TRP A 313 1.25 -22.47 -1.65
CA TRP A 313 0.43 -23.50 -2.28
C TRP A 313 -0.39 -22.86 -3.39
N SER A 314 0.26 -22.53 -4.50
CA SER A 314 -0.47 -22.32 -5.75
C SER A 314 -0.72 -23.70 -6.34
N GLY A 315 -1.95 -24.00 -6.76
CA GLY A 315 -2.25 -25.26 -7.46
C GLY A 315 -1.51 -25.44 -8.79
N ALA A 316 -0.53 -24.58 -9.10
CA ALA A 316 0.14 -24.43 -10.39
C ALA A 316 1.56 -25.03 -10.46
N GLY A 317 2.05 -25.77 -9.45
CA GLY A 317 3.45 -26.26 -9.48
C GLY A 317 3.82 -27.54 -8.73
N ARG A 318 2.92 -28.09 -7.91
CA ARG A 318 2.92 -29.45 -7.34
C ARG A 318 1.44 -29.84 -7.18
N PRO A 319 1.05 -31.13 -7.16
CA PRO A 319 -0.37 -31.48 -7.16
C PRO A 319 -1.04 -30.74 -6.00
N ALA A 320 -1.93 -29.80 -6.34
CA ALA A 320 -2.87 -29.29 -5.37
C ALA A 320 -3.46 -30.54 -4.70
N ARG A 321 -3.45 -30.60 -3.37
CA ARG A 321 -4.29 -31.59 -2.70
C ARG A 321 -5.68 -31.44 -3.30
N GLU A 322 -6.31 -32.54 -3.70
CA GLU A 322 -7.57 -32.51 -4.43
C GLU A 322 -8.55 -31.54 -3.74
N GLY A 323 -8.95 -30.48 -4.45
CA GLY A 323 -9.90 -29.48 -3.95
C GLY A 323 -9.34 -28.10 -3.59
N TRP A 324 -8.03 -27.85 -3.65
CA TRP A 324 -7.48 -26.50 -3.46
C TRP A 324 -7.25 -25.80 -4.82
N ARG A 325 -7.83 -24.61 -5.01
CA ARG A 325 -7.74 -23.84 -6.26
C ARG A 325 -7.61 -22.35 -5.96
N ASP A 326 -6.74 -21.66 -6.69
CA ASP A 326 -6.66 -20.18 -6.68
C ASP A 326 -6.69 -19.58 -5.27
N SER A 327 -5.92 -20.15 -4.35
CA SER A 327 -5.95 -19.77 -2.94
C SER A 327 -4.55 -19.57 -2.38
N PHE A 328 -4.38 -18.53 -1.58
CA PHE A 328 -3.15 -18.27 -0.86
C PHE A 328 -3.18 -18.98 0.50
N VAL A 329 -2.37 -20.05 0.63
CA VAL A 329 -2.25 -20.82 1.88
C VAL A 329 -0.78 -20.80 2.33
N PRO A 330 -0.48 -20.22 3.51
CA PRO A 330 0.86 -20.24 4.08
C PRO A 330 1.39 -21.66 4.30
N ALA A 331 2.69 -21.87 4.15
CA ALA A 331 3.35 -23.16 4.28
C ALA A 331 3.04 -23.91 5.60
N HIS A 332 2.86 -23.17 6.69
CA HIS A 332 2.64 -23.70 8.03
C HIS A 332 1.15 -23.74 8.43
N ALA A 333 0.23 -23.48 7.50
CA ALA A 333 -1.19 -23.63 7.78
C ALA A 333 -1.54 -25.10 8.05
N ALA A 334 -2.25 -25.36 9.15
CA ALA A 334 -2.69 -26.70 9.49
C ALA A 334 -4.03 -27.00 8.81
N VAL A 335 -4.01 -27.80 7.73
CA VAL A 335 -5.23 -28.15 6.97
C VAL A 335 -5.50 -29.65 7.05
N GLY A 336 -6.71 -29.99 7.49
CA GLY A 336 -7.20 -31.37 7.62
C GLY A 336 -7.41 -32.09 6.28
N ARG A 337 -7.89 -33.33 6.35
CA ARG A 337 -8.22 -34.15 5.17
C ARG A 337 -9.51 -33.66 4.50
N ASP A 338 -9.64 -33.91 3.20
CA ASP A 338 -10.86 -33.65 2.40
C ASP A 338 -11.36 -32.20 2.42
N VAL A 339 -10.45 -31.25 2.64
CA VAL A 339 -10.76 -29.81 2.64
C VAL A 339 -10.74 -29.25 1.22
N ARG A 340 -11.75 -28.45 0.87
CA ARG A 340 -11.82 -27.70 -0.39
C ARG A 340 -11.67 -26.21 -0.12
N ILE A 341 -10.69 -25.58 -0.77
CA ILE A 341 -10.41 -24.14 -0.61
C ILE A 341 -10.34 -23.53 -2.01
N ARG A 342 -11.12 -22.47 -2.25
CA ARG A 342 -11.17 -21.81 -3.55
C ARG A 342 -11.23 -20.30 -3.41
N ASP A 343 -10.44 -19.55 -4.20
CA ASP A 343 -10.49 -18.09 -4.24
C ASP A 343 -10.33 -17.48 -2.82
N SER A 344 -9.41 -18.00 -2.00
CA SER A 344 -9.34 -17.65 -0.57
C SER A 344 -7.91 -17.36 -0.09
N VAL A 345 -7.80 -16.57 0.97
CA VAL A 345 -6.53 -16.19 1.60
C VAL A 345 -6.55 -16.61 3.06
N LEU A 346 -5.55 -17.39 3.47
CA LEU A 346 -5.36 -17.80 4.86
C LEU A 346 -4.22 -16.98 5.47
N ALA A 347 -4.49 -16.29 6.58
CA ALA A 347 -3.45 -15.61 7.34
C ALA A 347 -2.60 -16.61 8.15
N GLN A 348 -1.50 -16.10 8.71
CA GLN A 348 -0.58 -16.90 9.52
C GLN A 348 -1.28 -17.55 10.73
N GLY A 349 -0.95 -18.82 10.98
CA GLY A 349 -1.49 -19.59 12.10
C GLY A 349 -2.93 -20.08 11.92
N ALA A 350 -3.56 -19.81 10.77
CA ALA A 350 -4.89 -20.34 10.47
C ALA A 350 -4.89 -21.88 10.41
N GLN A 351 -5.97 -22.47 10.90
CA GLN A 351 -6.19 -23.92 10.96
C GLN A 351 -7.56 -24.26 10.38
N VAL A 352 -7.60 -25.30 9.56
CA VAL A 352 -8.81 -25.74 8.87
C VAL A 352 -9.09 -27.20 9.17
N GLY A 353 -10.20 -27.47 9.86
CA GLY A 353 -10.66 -28.81 10.17
C GLY A 353 -11.03 -29.63 8.94
N ALA A 354 -11.04 -30.96 9.09
CA ALA A 354 -11.32 -31.89 7.99
C ALA A 354 -12.70 -31.67 7.36
N GLY A 355 -12.81 -31.88 6.04
CA GLY A 355 -14.07 -31.76 5.30
C GLY A 355 -14.60 -30.33 5.11
N ALA A 356 -13.87 -29.30 5.55
CA ALA A 356 -14.30 -27.92 5.40
C ALA A 356 -14.32 -27.48 3.92
N ARG A 357 -15.25 -26.58 3.59
CA ARG A 357 -15.44 -26.02 2.25
C ARG A 357 -15.44 -24.51 2.34
N LEU A 358 -14.41 -23.89 1.78
CA LEU A 358 -14.12 -22.47 1.91
C LEU A 358 -14.04 -21.85 0.52
N ARG A 359 -14.83 -20.81 0.27
CA ARG A 359 -14.81 -20.06 -0.98
C ARG A 359 -14.82 -18.56 -0.73
N ASN A 360 -14.04 -17.82 -1.52
CA ASN A 360 -14.10 -16.36 -1.57
C ASN A 360 -13.80 -15.67 -0.22
N CYS A 361 -12.97 -16.28 0.63
CA CYS A 361 -12.82 -15.86 2.03
C CYS A 361 -11.40 -15.46 2.43
N ILE A 362 -11.29 -14.57 3.41
CA ILE A 362 -10.07 -14.24 4.13
C ILE A 362 -10.20 -14.83 5.54
N LEU A 363 -9.34 -15.76 5.91
CA LEU A 363 -9.24 -16.24 7.29
C LEU A 363 -8.22 -15.37 8.03
N GLY A 364 -8.66 -14.68 9.08
CA GLY A 364 -7.80 -13.87 9.94
C GLY A 364 -6.74 -14.69 10.67
N ALA A 365 -5.77 -14.00 11.27
CA ALA A 365 -4.65 -14.64 11.96
C ALA A 365 -5.13 -15.57 13.09
N GLY A 366 -4.55 -16.77 13.19
CA GLY A 366 -4.85 -17.74 14.24
C GLY A 366 -6.26 -18.35 14.22
N VAL A 367 -7.07 -18.06 13.20
CA VAL A 367 -8.44 -18.58 13.08
C VAL A 367 -8.45 -20.12 13.02
N ARG A 368 -9.41 -20.75 13.72
CA ARG A 368 -9.59 -22.20 13.74
C ARG A 368 -10.98 -22.58 13.22
N ILE A 369 -11.03 -23.04 11.98
CA ILE A 369 -12.25 -23.52 11.33
C ILE A 369 -12.54 -24.95 11.80
N ALA A 370 -13.76 -25.19 12.28
CA ALA A 370 -14.19 -26.50 12.75
C ALA A 370 -14.36 -27.50 11.56
N PRO A 371 -14.24 -28.81 11.79
CA PRO A 371 -14.51 -29.81 10.76
C PRO A 371 -15.89 -29.63 10.11
N GLY A 372 -15.96 -29.87 8.79
CA GLY A 372 -17.20 -29.77 8.01
C GLY A 372 -17.77 -28.35 7.84
N THR A 373 -17.08 -27.30 8.31
CA THR A 373 -17.56 -25.92 8.15
C THR A 373 -17.64 -25.53 6.68
N VAL A 374 -18.77 -24.95 6.27
CA VAL A 374 -19.00 -24.37 4.94
C VAL A 374 -19.07 -22.85 5.06
N ILE A 375 -18.29 -22.16 4.23
CA ILE A 375 -18.25 -20.69 4.10
C ILE A 375 -18.08 -20.34 2.61
N GLY A 376 -18.87 -19.39 2.10
CA GLY A 376 -18.79 -18.91 0.71
C GLY A 376 -19.77 -19.57 -0.25
N GLU A 377 -20.87 -20.11 0.26
CA GLU A 377 -21.87 -20.85 -0.52
C GLU A 377 -23.29 -20.40 -0.31
N ASP A 378 -23.62 -19.92 0.89
CA ASP A 378 -24.90 -19.32 1.22
C ASP A 378 -24.64 -17.88 1.66
N PRO A 379 -24.90 -16.89 0.77
CA PRO A 379 -24.64 -15.49 1.06
C PRO A 379 -25.40 -14.97 2.30
N GLU A 380 -26.58 -15.49 2.60
CA GLU A 380 -27.39 -15.04 3.74
C GLU A 380 -26.81 -15.59 5.05
N GLU A 381 -26.52 -16.88 5.09
CA GLU A 381 -25.86 -17.51 6.26
C GLU A 381 -24.45 -16.95 6.47
N ASP A 382 -23.69 -16.71 5.40
CA ASP A 382 -22.36 -16.11 5.48
C ASP A 382 -22.43 -14.67 6.03
N ALA A 383 -23.35 -13.84 5.54
CA ALA A 383 -23.54 -12.47 6.00
C ALA A 383 -24.09 -12.39 7.44
N ARG A 384 -24.83 -13.41 7.87
CA ARG A 384 -25.31 -13.51 9.26
C ARG A 384 -24.17 -13.65 10.25
N TRP A 385 -23.13 -14.42 9.92
CA TRP A 385 -22.07 -14.79 10.86
C TRP A 385 -20.75 -14.08 10.64
N PHE A 386 -20.47 -13.61 9.42
CA PHE A 386 -19.17 -13.09 9.02
C PHE A 386 -19.30 -11.74 8.32
N ARG A 387 -18.16 -11.04 8.19
CA ARG A 387 -18.09 -9.80 7.42
C ARG A 387 -18.12 -10.15 5.94
N ARG A 388 -19.11 -9.65 5.20
CA ARG A 388 -19.19 -9.79 3.74
C ARG A 388 -19.05 -8.42 3.07
N ASP A 389 -18.06 -8.28 2.20
CA ASP A 389 -17.80 -7.07 1.41
C ASP A 389 -18.73 -7.02 0.17
N ALA A 390 -18.79 -5.87 -0.50
CA ALA A 390 -19.68 -5.64 -1.64
C ALA A 390 -19.40 -6.56 -2.83
N GLY A 391 -18.12 -6.86 -3.12
CA GLY A 391 -17.69 -7.84 -4.13
C GLY A 391 -17.76 -9.29 -3.64
N GLY A 392 -18.34 -9.52 -2.45
CA GLY A 392 -18.64 -10.84 -1.92
C GLY A 392 -17.52 -11.47 -1.12
N THR A 393 -16.40 -10.79 -0.86
CA THR A 393 -15.37 -11.30 0.06
C THR A 393 -15.89 -11.52 1.46
N ILE A 394 -15.61 -12.69 2.02
CA ILE A 394 -15.98 -13.02 3.39
C ILE A 394 -14.74 -12.96 4.29
N LEU A 395 -14.70 -12.03 5.23
CA LEU A 395 -13.70 -12.01 6.29
C LEU A 395 -14.21 -12.81 7.50
N VAL A 396 -13.38 -13.75 7.96
CA VAL A 396 -13.65 -14.59 9.12
C VAL A 396 -12.60 -14.32 10.20
N THR A 397 -13.06 -13.96 11.40
CA THR A 397 -12.20 -13.76 12.58
C THR A 397 -12.54 -14.77 13.68
N ALA A 398 -11.64 -14.92 14.66
CA ALA A 398 -11.86 -15.78 15.81
C ALA A 398 -13.12 -15.37 16.60
N ALA A 399 -13.30 -14.07 16.84
CA ALA A 399 -14.47 -13.53 17.53
C ALA A 399 -15.79 -13.84 16.79
N MET A 400 -15.80 -13.79 15.46
CA MET A 400 -16.99 -14.15 14.66
C MET A 400 -17.35 -15.64 14.82
N LEU A 401 -16.34 -16.52 14.84
CA LEU A 401 -16.55 -17.95 15.02
C LEU A 401 -17.02 -18.29 16.44
N GLU A 402 -16.47 -17.62 17.45
CA GLU A 402 -16.90 -17.76 18.85
C GLU A 402 -18.37 -17.37 18.99
N ARG A 403 -18.74 -16.17 18.52
CA ARG A 403 -20.14 -15.72 18.45
C ARG A 403 -21.03 -16.72 17.73
N ARG A 404 -20.58 -17.28 16.60
CA ARG A 404 -21.35 -18.30 15.85
C ARG A 404 -21.56 -19.57 16.66
N ARG A 405 -20.56 -20.02 17.43
CA ARG A 405 -20.67 -21.22 18.27
C ARG A 405 -21.65 -21.03 19.43
N GLU A 406 -21.61 -19.87 20.07
CA GLU A 406 -22.49 -19.55 21.21
C GLU A 406 -23.96 -19.42 20.80
N ASN A 407 -24.23 -18.90 19.59
CA ASN A 407 -25.58 -18.54 19.16
C ASN A 407 -26.18 -19.52 18.14
N ARG A 408 -25.45 -20.56 17.73
CA ARG A 408 -25.99 -21.60 16.85
C ARG A 408 -26.59 -22.72 17.72
N PRO A 409 -27.89 -23.01 17.62
CA PRO A 409 -28.48 -24.12 18.34
C PRO A 409 -27.76 -25.41 17.95
N VAL A 410 -27.32 -26.17 18.95
CA VAL A 410 -26.78 -27.52 18.74
C VAL A 410 -27.90 -28.34 18.11
N ALA A 411 -27.71 -28.79 16.87
CA ALA A 411 -28.61 -29.77 16.27
C ALA A 411 -28.62 -30.99 17.19
N ARG A 412 -29.78 -31.26 17.79
CA ARG A 412 -30.00 -32.44 18.65
C ARG A 412 -29.89 -33.73 17.86
#